data_AF-A0A2D4IW13-F1
#
_entry.id   AF-A0A2D4IW13-F1
#
_cell.length_a   1.000
_cell.length_b   1.000
_cell.length_c   1.000
_cell.angle_alpha   90.00
_cell.angle_beta   90.00
_cell.angle_gamma   90.00
#
_symmetry.space_group_name_H-M   'P 1'
#
loop_
_entity.id
_entity.type
_entity.pdbx_description
1 polymer ?
#
loop_
_entity_poly.entity_id
_entity_poly.type
_entity_poly.pdbx_seq_one_letter_code
_entity_poly.pdbx_strand_id
1 'polypeptide(L)'
;KGEDLVEVMANILAEALEITIEKMKDAMDETFRVHTRYAIRNKLPREVHIRFTKKIIKTRILQVTRNKPLKYKEKEITVLKRIPRRIREIRREYSFLTKELLKRGINYR
;
A
#
# COMPACT_ATOMS: atom_id res chain seq x y z
N LYS A 1 -14.89 -17.37 11.21
CA LYS A 1 -14.11 -18.36 10.42
C LYS A 1 -13.07 -17.57 9.64
N GLY A 2 -11.78 -17.76 10.00
CA GLY A 2 -10.70 -16.87 9.59
C GLY A 2 -10.31 -17.11 8.14
N GLU A 3 -10.53 -16.12 7.28
CA GLU A 3 -9.82 -16.04 6.01
C GLU A 3 -8.32 -16.00 6.30
N ASP A 4 -7.54 -16.89 5.68
CA ASP A 4 -6.09 -16.79 5.74
C ASP A 4 -5.65 -15.49 5.06
N LEU A 5 -5.16 -14.55 5.88
CA LEU A 5 -4.76 -13.23 5.43
C LEU A 5 -3.63 -13.31 4.40
N VAL A 6 -2.74 -14.29 4.55
CA VAL A 6 -1.60 -14.49 3.66
C VAL A 6 -2.11 -14.94 2.29
N GLU A 7 -2.99 -15.94 2.26
CA GLU A 7 -3.62 -16.47 1.04
C GLU A 7 -4.35 -15.37 0.26
N VAL A 8 -5.23 -14.62 0.94
CA VAL A 8 -6.05 -13.57 0.32
C VAL A 8 -5.16 -12.47 -0.26
N MET A 9 -4.15 -12.02 0.49
CA MET A 9 -3.26 -10.97 0.02
C MET A 9 -2.33 -11.43 -1.09
N ALA A 10 -1.84 -12.67 -1.01
CA ALA A 10 -1.03 -13.26 -2.07
C ALA A 10 -1.83 -13.32 -3.38
N ASN A 11 -3.10 -13.74 -3.34
CA ASN A 11 -3.96 -13.80 -4.53
C ASN A 11 -4.15 -12.43 -5.19
N ILE A 12 -4.52 -11.41 -4.42
CA ILE A 12 -4.76 -10.04 -4.94
C ILE A 12 -3.47 -9.47 -5.58
N LEU A 13 -2.34 -9.66 -4.91
CA LEU A 13 -1.06 -9.11 -5.38
C LEU A 13 -0.45 -9.92 -6.52
N ALA A 14 -0.67 -11.23 -6.55
CA ALA A 14 -0.23 -12.11 -7.62
C ALA A 14 -0.97 -11.80 -8.92
N GLU A 15 -2.28 -11.59 -8.87
CA GLU A 15 -3.09 -11.14 -10.00
C GLU A 15 -2.60 -9.80 -10.55
N ALA A 16 -2.27 -8.84 -9.67
CA ALA A 16 -1.78 -7.53 -10.06
C ALA A 16 -0.40 -7.56 -10.76
N LEU A 17 0.45 -8.51 -10.39
CA LEU A 17 1.81 -8.65 -10.93
C LEU A 17 1.93 -9.73 -12.01
N GLU A 18 0.85 -10.46 -12.30
CA GLU A 18 0.81 -11.60 -13.22
C GLU A 18 1.86 -12.67 -12.86
N ILE A 19 1.99 -12.96 -11.56
CA ILE A 19 2.90 -14.00 -11.04
C ILE A 19 2.11 -15.12 -10.35
N THR A 20 2.77 -16.24 -10.05
CA THR A 20 2.16 -17.33 -9.29
C THR A 20 1.98 -16.95 -7.82
N ILE A 21 0.92 -17.48 -7.20
CA ILE A 21 0.57 -17.24 -5.79
C ILE A 21 1.73 -17.65 -4.86
N GLU A 22 2.35 -18.81 -5.13
CA GLU A 22 3.50 -19.33 -4.38
C GLU A 22 4.67 -18.34 -4.35
N LYS A 23 5.06 -17.79 -5.51
CA LYS A 23 6.13 -16.78 -5.59
C LYS A 23 5.79 -15.51 -4.82
N MET A 24 4.52 -15.14 -4.75
CA MET A 24 4.08 -14.00 -3.95
C MET A 24 4.14 -14.31 -2.46
N LYS A 25 3.73 -15.52 -2.04
CA LYS A 25 3.86 -15.98 -0.64
C LYS A 25 5.32 -15.98 -0.19
N ASP A 26 6.24 -16.49 -1.02
CA ASP A 26 7.68 -16.49 -0.71
C ASP A 26 8.28 -15.08 -0.59
N ALA A 27 7.68 -14.10 -1.29
CA ALA A 27 8.10 -12.71 -1.23
C ALA A 27 7.53 -11.96 -0.02
N MET A 28 6.50 -12.50 0.63
CA MET A 28 5.81 -11.95 1.79
C MET A 28 6.40 -12.56 3.06
N ASP A 29 6.97 -11.72 3.91
CA ASP A 29 7.64 -12.14 5.14
C ASP A 29 6.63 -12.18 6.32
N GLU A 30 6.04 -11.02 6.63
CA GLU A 30 5.04 -10.89 7.69
C GLU A 30 3.78 -10.22 7.14
N THR A 31 2.61 -10.76 7.50
CA THR A 31 1.32 -10.11 7.25
C THR A 31 0.51 -10.01 8.53
N PHE A 32 -0.03 -8.82 8.81
CA PHE A 32 -0.86 -8.62 10.00
C PHE A 32 -1.87 -7.50 9.80
N ARG A 33 -2.97 -7.58 10.56
CA ARG A 33 -4.00 -6.55 10.60
C ARG A 33 -3.65 -5.52 11.67
N VAL A 34 -3.67 -4.24 11.30
CA VAL A 34 -3.42 -3.12 12.21
C VAL A 34 -4.71 -2.33 12.40
N HIS A 35 -5.10 -2.19 13.67
CA HIS A 35 -6.12 -1.23 14.06
C HIS A 35 -5.45 0.09 14.43
N THR A 36 -5.50 1.06 13.52
CA THR A 36 -5.09 2.42 13.86
C THR A 36 -6.19 3.10 14.70
N ARG A 37 -5.80 3.99 15.62
CA ARG A 37 -6.78 4.82 16.37
C ARG A 37 -7.72 5.56 15.44
N TYR A 38 -7.21 5.97 14.28
CA TYR A 38 -8.01 6.59 13.23
C TYR A 38 -9.09 5.64 12.69
N ALA A 39 -8.73 4.39 12.35
CA ALA A 39 -9.70 3.42 11.87
C ALA A 39 -10.79 3.12 12.91
N ILE A 40 -10.42 3.00 14.19
CA ILE A 40 -11.38 2.79 15.28
C ILE A 40 -12.35 3.98 15.40
N ARG A 41 -11.82 5.21 15.47
CA ARG A 41 -12.63 6.42 15.64
C ARG A 41 -13.62 6.64 14.50
N ASN A 42 -13.20 6.32 13.27
CA ASN A 42 -14.02 6.54 12.06
C ASN A 42 -14.79 5.28 11.61
N LYS A 43 -14.82 4.21 12.42
CA LYS A 43 -15.48 2.94 12.07
C LYS A 43 -15.03 2.37 10.71
N LEU A 44 -13.74 2.53 10.38
CA LEU A 44 -13.15 2.03 9.14
C LEU A 44 -12.64 0.58 9.29
N PRO A 45 -12.54 -0.16 8.17
CA PRO A 45 -11.91 -1.47 8.14
C PRO A 45 -10.45 -1.44 8.66
N ARG A 46 -10.00 -2.57 9.20
CA ARG A 46 -8.59 -2.73 9.64
C ARG A 46 -7.66 -2.61 8.44
N GLU A 47 -6.54 -1.92 8.65
CA GLU A 47 -5.46 -1.90 7.66
C GLU A 47 -4.73 -3.24 7.67
N VAL A 48 -4.20 -3.65 6.52
CA VAL A 48 -3.34 -4.82 6.42
C VAL A 48 -1.93 -4.37 6.07
N HIS A 49 -0.97 -4.74 6.91
CA HIS A 49 0.42 -4.40 6.74
C HIS A 49 1.16 -5.64 6.27
N ILE A 50 1.87 -5.51 5.16
CA ILE A 50 2.66 -6.57 4.54
C ILE A 50 4.12 -6.14 4.56
N ARG A 51 4.97 -6.93 5.19
CA ARG A 51 6.42 -6.85 5.08
C ARG A 51 6.85 -7.74 3.92
N PHE A 52 7.63 -7.17 3.01
CA PHE A 52 8.17 -7.91 1.87
C PHE A 52 9.65 -8.17 2.10
N THR A 53 10.11 -9.37 1.74
CA THR A 53 11.51 -9.78 1.80
C THR A 53 12.39 -8.94 0.87
N LYS A 54 11.88 -8.65 -0.34
CA LYS A 54 12.59 -7.88 -1.38
C LYS A 54 11.95 -6.52 -1.63
N LYS A 55 12.76 -5.46 -1.56
CA LYS A 55 12.33 -4.07 -1.88
C LYS A 55 11.85 -3.90 -3.32
N ILE A 56 12.36 -4.72 -4.25
CA ILE A 56 11.99 -4.70 -5.68
C ILE A 56 10.50 -4.97 -5.85
N ILE A 57 9.99 -6.04 -5.21
CA ILE A 57 8.57 -6.43 -5.27
C ILE A 57 7.68 -5.31 -4.73
N LYS A 58 8.01 -4.78 -3.54
CA LYS A 58 7.30 -3.63 -2.95
C LYS A 58 7.24 -2.43 -3.89
N THR A 59 8.33 -2.12 -4.59
CA THR A 59 8.40 -0.97 -5.50
C THR A 59 7.57 -1.21 -6.75
N ARG A 60 7.62 -2.42 -7.31
CA ARG A 60 6.82 -2.81 -8.48
C ARG A 60 5.32 -2.79 -8.17
N ILE A 61 4.91 -3.28 -7.00
CA ILE A 61 3.51 -3.18 -6.54
C ILE A 61 3.08 -1.72 -6.53
N LEU A 62 3.85 -0.82 -5.90
CA LEU A 62 3.51 0.60 -5.83
C LEU A 62 3.40 1.27 -7.21
N GLN A 63 4.17 0.83 -8.21
CA GLN A 63 4.06 1.31 -9.58
C GLN A 63 2.78 0.80 -10.26
N VAL A 64 2.49 -0.49 -10.16
CA VAL A 64 1.28 -1.09 -10.75
C VAL A 64 0.02 -0.48 -10.15
N THR A 65 -0.03 -0.34 -8.82
CA THR A 65 -1.20 0.22 -8.11
C THR A 65 -1.45 1.69 -8.44
N ARG A 66 -0.44 2.41 -8.92
CA ARG A 66 -0.59 3.80 -9.36
C ARG A 66 -1.30 3.89 -10.72
N ASN A 67 -1.09 2.90 -11.59
CA ASN A 67 -1.68 2.87 -12.93
C ASN A 67 -3.04 2.19 -12.92
N LYS A 68 -3.20 1.13 -12.13
CA LYS A 68 -4.42 0.32 -12.05
C LYS A 68 -4.82 0.12 -10.58
N PRO A 69 -6.02 0.55 -10.16
CA PRO A 69 -6.49 0.29 -8.80
C PRO A 69 -6.70 -1.21 -8.60
N LEU A 70 -6.33 -1.73 -7.42
CA LEU A 70 -6.60 -3.12 -7.06
C LEU A 70 -8.05 -3.26 -6.61
N LYS A 71 -8.66 -4.40 -6.92
CA LYS A 71 -10.03 -4.71 -6.49
C LYS A 71 -10.05 -6.00 -5.68
N TYR A 72 -10.88 -6.03 -4.64
CA TYR A 72 -11.20 -7.23 -3.88
C TYR A 72 -12.69 -7.25 -3.58
N LYS A 73 -13.37 -8.34 -3.97
CA LYS A 73 -14.83 -8.46 -3.86
C LYS A 73 -15.54 -7.19 -4.39
N GLU A 74 -15.13 -6.77 -5.59
CA GLU A 74 -15.63 -5.58 -6.31
C GLU A 74 -15.34 -4.22 -5.68
N LYS A 75 -14.68 -4.17 -4.52
CA LYS A 75 -14.29 -2.93 -3.84
C LYS A 75 -12.85 -2.58 -4.18
N GLU A 76 -12.63 -1.29 -4.45
CA GLU A 76 -11.28 -0.78 -4.71
C GLU A 76 -10.47 -0.72 -3.41
N ILE A 77 -9.22 -1.18 -3.50
CA ILE A 77 -8.26 -1.14 -2.40
C ILE A 77 -7.24 -0.05 -2.71
N THR A 78 -7.03 0.84 -1.73
CA THR A 78 -5.93 1.79 -1.78
C THR A 78 -4.66 1.18 -1.18
N VAL A 79 -3.57 1.15 -1.95
CA VAL A 79 -2.27 0.68 -1.49
C VAL A 79 -1.36 1.87 -1.19
N LEU A 80 -0.80 1.91 0.02
CA LEU A 80 0.06 3.00 0.47
C LEU A 80 1.38 2.47 1.03
N LYS A 81 2.46 3.21 0.77
CA LYS A 81 3.75 2.97 1.43
C LYS A 81 3.65 3.40 2.90
N ARG A 82 4.00 2.51 3.83
CA ARG A 82 4.20 2.89 5.24
C ARG A 82 5.36 3.88 5.36
N ILE A 83 5.07 5.07 5.89
CA ILE A 83 6.05 6.15 6.11
C ILE A 83 6.07 6.48 7.61
N PRO A 84 7.26 6.57 8.24
CA PRO A 84 7.37 6.97 9.63
C PRO A 84 6.71 8.33 9.90
N ARG A 85 6.16 8.51 11.11
CA ARG A 85 5.43 9.72 11.49
C ARG A 85 6.27 10.99 11.34
N ARG A 86 7.52 10.98 11.82
CA ARG A 86 8.47 12.10 11.70
C ARG A 86 8.61 12.61 10.26
N ILE A 87 8.77 11.69 9.31
CA ILE A 87 8.89 12.02 7.88
C ILE A 87 7.57 12.60 7.34
N ARG A 88 6.41 12.13 7.81
CA ARG A 88 5.11 12.69 7.40
C ARG A 88 4.90 14.11 7.91
N GLU A 89 5.39 14.43 9.12
CA GLU A 89 5.30 15.77 9.70
C GLU A 89 6.16 16.76 8.90
N ILE A 90 7.42 16.41 8.62
CA ILE A 90 8.30 17.22 7.77
C ILE A 90 7.66 17.49 6.39
N ARG A 91 7.08 16.45 5.75
CA ARG A 91 6.42 16.62 4.43
C ARG A 91 5.21 17.54 4.47
N ARG A 92 4.50 17.64 5.59
CA ARG A 92 3.34 18.53 5.72
C ARG A 92 3.77 19.99 5.71
N GLU A 93 4.87 20.29 6.38
CA GLU A 93 5.46 21.64 6.44
C GLU A 93 5.77 22.18 5.04
N TYR A 94 6.39 21.37 4.18
CA TYR A 94 6.74 21.77 2.81
C TYR A 94 5.63 21.53 1.77
N SER A 95 4.40 21.21 2.19
CA SER A 95 3.31 20.93 1.24
C SER A 95 2.94 22.15 0.38
N PHE A 96 3.19 23.36 0.85
CA PHE A 96 2.98 24.58 0.06
C PHE A 96 3.89 24.63 -1.17
N LEU A 97 5.18 24.28 -1.02
CA LEU A 97 6.14 24.23 -2.12
C LEU A 97 5.69 23.25 -3.20
N THR A 98 5.20 22.07 -2.78
CA THR A 98 4.71 21.07 -3.74
C THR A 98 3.54 21.57 -4.56
N LYS A 99 2.62 22.33 -3.95
CA LYS A 99 1.48 22.95 -4.68
C LYS A 99 1.98 23.99 -5.68
N GLU A 100 2.95 24.80 -5.27
CA GLU A 100 3.50 25.88 -6.10
C GLU A 100 4.31 25.34 -7.29
N LEU A 101 5.11 24.30 -7.09
CA LEU A 101 5.84 23.62 -8.18
C LEU A 101 4.90 22.95 -9.18
N LEU A 102 3.82 22.31 -8.70
CA LEU A 102 2.81 21.71 -9.58
C LEU A 102 2.10 22.74 -10.46
N LYS A 103 1.76 23.92 -9.90
CA LYS A 103 1.17 25.02 -10.69
C LYS A 103 2.07 25.46 -11.84
N ARG A 104 3.40 25.41 -11.62
CA ARG A 104 4.41 25.80 -12.61
C ARG A 104 4.74 24.67 -13.60
N GLY A 105 4.06 23.52 -13.52
CA GLY A 105 4.32 22.36 -14.36
C GLY A 105 5.67 21.67 -14.07
N ILE A 106 6.32 22.00 -12.95
CA ILE A 106 7.61 21.42 -12.59
C ILE A 106 7.37 20.06 -11.94
N ASN A 107 7.87 19.00 -12.58
CA ASN A 107 7.76 17.65 -12.08
C ASN A 107 8.82 17.42 -10.99
N TYR A 108 8.42 17.53 -9.73
CA TYR A 108 9.25 17.16 -8.58
C TYR A 108 8.88 15.71 -8.20
N ARG A 109 9.69 14.73 -8.60
CA ARG A 109 9.39 13.33 -8.35
C ARG A 109 10.62 12.52 -8.01
#